data_AF-A0AAW4KWQ3-F1
#
_entry.id   AF-A0AAW4KWQ3-F1
#
_cell.length_a   1.000
_cell.length_b   1.000
_cell.length_c   1.000
_cell.angle_alpha   90.00
_cell.angle_beta   90.00
_cell.angle_gamma   90.00
#
_symmetry.space_group_name_H-M   'P 1'
#
loop_
_entity.id
_entity.type
_entity.pdbx_description
1 polymer ?
#
loop_
_entity_poly.entity_id
_entity_poly.type
_entity_poly.pdbx_seq_one_letter_code
_entity_poly.pdbx_strand_id
1 'polypeptide(L)'
;MMGKKILLVNDGIIAIVSEDFSNREKVGNSEIKLALADFGATLTLEGYQFCLPSDVLTHLEKTDGANIYFYESSPYDLIAEYQGCISLDRDEILKLKGALEYSQRL
;
A
#
# COMPACT_ATOMS: atom_id res chain seq x y z
N MET A 1 14.42 2.78 -5.11
CA MET A 1 14.04 1.38 -5.35
C MET A 1 12.53 1.32 -5.31
N MET A 2 11.88 0.85 -6.37
CA MET A 2 10.40 0.74 -6.46
C MET A 2 9.96 -0.60 -5.85
N GLY A 3 8.95 -0.59 -4.98
CA GLY A 3 8.27 -1.80 -4.52
C GLY A 3 7.73 -2.58 -5.73
N LYS A 4 8.17 -3.83 -5.90
CA LYS A 4 8.10 -4.49 -7.21
C LYS A 4 6.76 -5.13 -7.54
N LYS A 5 5.90 -5.48 -6.56
CA LYS A 5 4.57 -6.08 -6.83
C LYS A 5 3.59 -5.80 -5.70
N ILE A 6 2.40 -5.32 -6.05
CA ILE A 6 1.25 -5.22 -5.16
C ILE A 6 0.20 -6.21 -5.66
N LEU A 7 -0.33 -7.02 -4.75
CA LEU A 7 -1.40 -7.97 -5.00
C LEU A 7 -2.64 -7.54 -4.23
N LEU A 8 -3.78 -7.48 -4.92
CA LEU A 8 -5.08 -7.26 -4.30
C LEU A 8 -5.58 -8.56 -3.68
N VAL A 9 -6.00 -8.50 -2.42
CA VAL A 9 -6.70 -9.59 -1.71
C VAL A 9 -8.01 -9.04 -1.18
N ASN A 10 -9.02 -9.90 -1.00
CA ASN A 10 -10.44 -9.53 -0.81
C ASN A 10 -10.67 -8.23 -0.04
N ASP A 11 -10.16 -8.12 1.20
CA ASP A 11 -10.34 -6.97 2.08
C ASP A 11 -9.01 -6.25 2.41
N GLY A 12 -8.00 -6.37 1.55
CA GLY A 12 -6.67 -5.83 1.82
C GLY A 12 -5.70 -5.86 0.64
N ILE A 13 -4.45 -5.54 0.93
CA ILE A 13 -3.38 -5.45 -0.05
C ILE A 13 -2.20 -6.26 0.46
N ILE A 14 -1.59 -7.07 -0.40
CA ILE A 14 -0.28 -7.68 -0.14
C ILE A 14 0.77 -6.87 -0.90
N ALA A 15 1.72 -6.31 -0.18
CA ALA A 15 2.86 -5.59 -0.73
C ALA A 15 4.13 -6.44 -0.59
N ILE A 16 4.74 -6.79 -1.74
CA ILE A 16 6.01 -7.52 -1.75
C ILE A 16 7.17 -6.52 -1.80
N VAL A 17 8.04 -6.61 -0.81
CA VAL A 17 9.17 -5.71 -0.55
C VAL A 17 10.51 -6.42 -0.79
N SER A 18 11.56 -5.63 -1.05
CA SER A 18 12.94 -6.13 -1.28
C SER A 18 13.57 -6.70 -0.01
N GLU A 19 14.60 -7.53 -0.16
CA GLU A 19 15.43 -8.15 0.91
C GLU A 19 16.08 -7.17 1.91
N ASP A 20 16.00 -5.87 1.63
CA ASP A 20 16.48 -4.82 2.55
C ASP A 20 15.36 -4.32 3.50
N PHE A 21 14.16 -4.88 3.44
CA PHE A 21 12.98 -4.48 4.24
C PHE A 21 12.94 -5.25 5.58
N SER A 22 14.08 -5.46 6.21
CA SER A 22 14.24 -6.38 7.35
C SER A 22 13.85 -5.77 8.72
N ASN A 23 12.75 -5.00 8.79
CA ASN A 23 12.40 -4.24 10.00
C ASN A 23 10.95 -4.41 10.48
N ARG A 24 10.62 -5.62 10.97
CA ARG A 24 9.29 -6.01 11.48
C ARG A 24 8.72 -5.09 12.55
N GLU A 25 9.56 -4.65 13.49
CA GLU A 25 9.13 -3.79 14.60
C GLU A 25 8.75 -2.37 14.15
N LYS A 26 9.20 -1.96 12.95
CA LYS A 26 8.90 -0.64 12.42
C LYS A 26 7.54 -0.61 11.75
N VAL A 27 7.20 -1.60 10.91
CA VAL A 27 5.96 -1.57 10.10
C VAL A 27 4.71 -1.20 10.92
N GLY A 28 4.51 -1.82 12.09
CA GLY A 28 3.35 -1.54 12.95
C GLY A 28 3.39 -0.19 13.70
N ASN A 29 4.55 0.44 13.81
CA ASN A 29 4.76 1.73 14.51
C ASN A 29 5.13 2.88 13.55
N SER A 30 5.25 2.60 12.27
CA SER A 30 5.73 3.55 11.27
C SER A 30 4.63 4.51 10.83
N GLU A 31 5.02 5.77 10.63
CA GLU A 31 4.13 6.78 10.08
C GLU A 31 3.87 6.49 8.60
N ILE A 32 2.60 6.41 8.22
CA ILE A 32 2.18 6.20 6.84
C ILE A 32 1.86 7.55 6.22
N LYS A 33 2.37 7.81 5.01
CA LYS A 33 2.05 9.01 4.25
C LYS A 33 1.40 8.63 2.93
N LEU A 34 0.21 9.14 2.70
CA LEU A 34 -0.50 9.00 1.45
C LEU A 34 -0.44 10.32 0.67
N ALA A 35 -0.08 10.23 -0.60
CA ALA A 35 -0.03 11.38 -1.50
C ALA A 35 -0.72 11.05 -2.82
N LEU A 36 -1.49 11.99 -3.36
CA LEU A 36 -2.12 11.84 -4.67
C LEU A 36 -1.06 11.75 -5.77
N ALA A 37 -1.31 10.94 -6.79
CA ALA A 37 -0.49 10.82 -7.98
C ALA A 37 -1.37 10.64 -9.23
N ASP A 38 -0.82 10.88 -10.42
CA ASP A 38 -1.57 10.80 -11.69
C ASP A 38 -2.23 9.42 -11.91
N PHE A 39 -1.61 8.35 -11.39
CA PHE A 39 -2.12 6.99 -11.49
C PHE A 39 -3.05 6.57 -10.34
N GLY A 40 -3.24 7.41 -9.32
CA GLY A 40 -3.97 7.07 -8.10
C GLY A 40 -3.38 7.74 -6.87
N ALA A 41 -2.71 6.97 -6.02
CA ALA A 41 -2.02 7.48 -4.84
C ALA A 41 -0.69 6.76 -4.65
N THR A 42 0.19 7.36 -3.85
CA THR A 42 1.40 6.72 -3.37
C THR A 42 1.40 6.64 -1.87
N LEU A 43 1.67 5.44 -1.37
CA LEU A 43 1.87 5.16 0.03
C LEU A 43 3.35 5.16 0.33
N THR A 44 3.77 5.94 1.31
CA THR A 44 5.15 5.99 1.80
C THR A 44 5.20 5.44 3.22
N LEU A 45 6.07 4.46 3.44
CA LEU A 45 6.34 3.84 4.73
C LEU A 45 7.85 3.74 4.91
N GLU A 46 8.42 4.42 5.92
CA GLU A 46 9.88 4.40 6.19
C GLU A 46 10.75 4.72 4.96
N GLY A 47 10.26 5.59 4.06
CA GLY A 47 10.95 5.93 2.81
C GLY A 47 10.75 4.93 1.65
N TYR A 48 10.06 3.81 1.88
CA TYR A 48 9.59 2.93 0.82
C TYR A 48 8.30 3.46 0.22
N GLN A 49 8.25 3.53 -1.11
CA GLN A 49 7.12 4.07 -1.86
C GLN A 49 6.41 2.94 -2.62
N PHE A 50 5.10 2.86 -2.40
CA PHE A 50 4.19 1.88 -2.96
C PHE A 50 3.14 2.58 -3.80
N CYS A 51 2.99 2.18 -5.06
CA CYS A 51 1.97 2.74 -5.93
C CYS A 51 0.61 2.10 -5.63
N LEU A 52 -0.40 2.91 -5.35
CA LEU A 52 -1.79 2.49 -5.22
C LEU A 52 -2.58 3.02 -6.43
N PRO A 53 -2.67 2.25 -7.54
CA PRO A 53 -3.47 2.63 -8.70
C PRO A 53 -4.92 2.96 -8.37
N SER A 54 -5.59 3.72 -9.24
CA SER A 54 -7.02 4.06 -9.13
C SER A 54 -7.92 2.85 -8.85
N ASP A 55 -7.61 1.71 -9.48
CA ASP A 55 -8.38 0.47 -9.33
C ASP A 55 -8.24 -0.12 -7.92
N VAL A 56 -7.07 0.05 -7.31
CA VAL A 56 -6.82 -0.33 -5.91
C VAL A 56 -7.63 0.55 -4.99
N LEU A 57 -7.64 1.88 -5.20
CA LEU A 57 -8.43 2.81 -4.39
C LEU A 57 -9.94 2.53 -4.50
N THR A 58 -10.41 2.16 -5.70
CA THR A 58 -11.81 1.77 -5.95
C THR A 58 -12.16 0.45 -5.28
N HIS A 59 -11.22 -0.50 -5.23
CA HIS A 59 -11.40 -1.75 -4.50
C HIS A 59 -11.53 -1.50 -3.00
N LEU A 60 -10.65 -0.67 -2.44
CA LEU A 60 -10.63 -0.34 -1.02
C LEU A 60 -11.83 0.51 -0.54
N GLU A 61 -12.48 1.28 -1.42
CA GLU A 61 -13.69 2.05 -1.07
C GLU A 61 -14.82 1.18 -0.49
N LYS A 62 -14.89 -0.08 -0.95
CA LYS A 62 -15.94 -1.04 -0.59
C LYS A 62 -15.68 -1.73 0.76
N THR A 63 -14.50 -1.55 1.34
CA THR A 63 -14.12 -2.19 2.61
C THR A 63 -14.27 -1.20 3.77
N ASP A 64 -14.61 -1.70 4.96
CA ASP A 64 -14.74 -0.88 6.17
C ASP A 64 -13.38 -0.35 6.69
N GLY A 65 -12.30 -0.91 6.17
CA GLY A 65 -10.91 -0.52 6.36
C GLY A 65 -10.04 -1.40 5.47
N ALA A 66 -8.78 -1.03 5.23
CA ALA A 66 -7.89 -1.81 4.39
C ALA A 66 -6.63 -2.20 5.14
N ASN A 67 -6.32 -3.49 5.19
CA ASN A 67 -5.04 -3.94 5.75
C ASN A 67 -4.03 -4.14 4.62
N ILE A 68 -2.83 -3.58 4.80
CA ILE A 68 -1.71 -3.81 3.89
C ILE A 68 -0.71 -4.69 4.61
N TYR A 69 -0.50 -5.89 4.08
CA TYR A 69 0.42 -6.89 4.58
C TYR A 69 1.72 -6.83 3.80
N PHE A 70 2.84 -6.72 4.50
CA PHE A 70 4.17 -6.63 3.90
C PHE A 70 4.87 -7.98 3.97
N TYR A 71 5.38 -8.41 2.82
CA TYR A 71 6.14 -9.65 2.69
C TYR A 71 7.46 -9.40 1.98
N GLU A 72 8.55 -9.85 2.57
CA GLU A 72 9.89 -9.79 2.00
C GLU A 72 10.17 -11.04 1.17
N SER A 73 10.77 -10.88 -0.01
CA SER A 73 11.09 -12.02 -0.87
C SER A 73 12.40 -11.80 -1.62
N SER A 74 13.35 -12.72 -1.45
CA SER A 74 14.51 -12.87 -2.32
C SER A 74 14.12 -13.48 -3.68
N PRO A 75 14.87 -13.20 -4.77
CA PRO A 75 14.77 -13.98 -6.02
C PRO A 75 14.98 -15.50 -5.84
N TYR A 76 15.63 -15.92 -4.76
CA TYR A 76 15.93 -17.32 -4.48
C TYR A 76 15.00 -17.96 -3.45
N ASP A 77 14.11 -17.17 -2.84
CA ASP A 77 13.19 -17.67 -1.83
C ASP A 77 11.96 -18.30 -2.46
N LEU A 78 11.60 -19.49 -1.98
CA LEU A 78 10.40 -20.19 -2.40
C LEU A 78 9.14 -19.60 -1.73
N ILE A 79 9.29 -19.01 -0.55
CA ILE A 79 8.19 -18.49 0.28
C ILE A 79 8.59 -17.09 0.77
N ALA A 80 7.75 -16.10 0.49
CA ALA A 80 7.95 -14.75 0.98
C ALA A 80 7.68 -14.68 2.50
N GLU A 81 8.54 -13.96 3.23
CA GLU A 81 8.51 -13.88 4.68
C GLU A 81 7.67 -12.70 5.17
N TYR A 82 6.75 -12.93 6.10
CA TYR A 82 5.87 -11.89 6.63
C TYR A 82 6.64 -10.87 7.47
N GLN A 83 6.47 -9.59 7.17
CA GLN A 83 7.16 -8.49 7.85
C GLN A 83 6.24 -7.64 8.73
N GLY A 84 4.94 -7.62 8.49
CA GLY A 84 4.01 -6.84 9.31
C GLY A 84 2.78 -6.40 8.52
N CYS A 85 1.89 -5.69 9.21
CA CYS A 85 0.72 -5.09 8.59
C CYS A 85 0.47 -3.67 9.10
N ILE A 86 -0.18 -2.88 8.26
CA ILE A 86 -0.76 -1.59 8.61
C ILE A 86 -2.23 -1.58 8.24
N SER A 87 -3.02 -0.82 8.99
CA SER A 87 -4.41 -0.55 8.65
C SER A 87 -4.53 0.86 8.09
N LEU A 88 -5.18 1.00 6.95
CA LEU A 88 -5.60 2.27 6.40
C LEU A 88 -7.04 2.55 6.82
N ASP A 89 -7.27 3.78 7.28
CA ASP A 89 -8.61 4.28 7.56
C ASP A 89 -9.37 4.48 6.24
N ARG A 90 -10.61 4.00 6.22
CA ARG A 90 -11.52 4.18 5.10
C ARG A 90 -11.69 5.66 4.72
N ASP A 91 -11.77 6.55 5.70
CA ASP A 91 -11.96 7.98 5.44
C ASP A 91 -10.78 8.59 4.69
N GLU A 92 -9.55 8.12 4.95
CA GLU A 92 -8.37 8.55 4.21
C GLU A 92 -8.38 8.05 2.76
N ILE A 93 -8.80 6.80 2.55
CA ILE A 93 -8.97 6.22 1.22
C ILE A 93 -10.00 7.01 0.40
N LEU A 94 -11.15 7.33 1.00
CA LEU A 94 -12.22 8.09 0.36
C LEU A 94 -11.79 9.52 0.01
N LYS A 95 -11.03 10.17 0.89
CA LYS A 95 -10.45 11.50 0.61
C LYS A 95 -9.53 11.49 -0.60
N LEU A 96 -8.63 10.51 -0.70
CA LEU A 96 -7.70 10.37 -1.82
C LEU A 96 -8.43 10.10 -3.13
N LYS A 97 -9.40 9.18 -3.10
CA LYS A 97 -10.22 8.86 -4.27
C LYS A 97 -11.01 10.08 -4.75
N GLY A 98 -11.67 10.80 -3.83
CA GLY A 98 -12.38 12.03 -4.16
C GLY A 98 -11.48 13.10 -4.76
N ALA A 99 -10.26 13.26 -4.25
CA ALA A 99 -9.27 14.17 -4.81
C ALA A 99 -8.82 13.75 -6.23
N LEU A 100 -8.63 12.45 -6.46
CA LEU A 100 -8.31 11.91 -7.78
C LEU A 100 -9.42 12.18 -8.79
N GLU A 101 -10.67 11.84 -8.44
CA GLU A 101 -11.83 12.05 -9.31
C GLU A 101 -12.04 13.54 -9.63
N TYR A 102 -11.75 14.42 -8.67
CA TYR A 102 -11.78 15.87 -8.91
C TYR A 102 -10.69 16.31 -9.89
N SER A 103 -9.46 15.83 -9.73
CA SER A 103 -8.35 16.19 -10.64
C SER A 103 -8.57 15.74 -12.09
N GLN A 104 -9.31 14.65 -12.31
CA GLN A 104 -9.62 14.14 -13.64
C GLN A 104 -10.74 14.91 -14.37
N ARG A 105 -11.45 15.78 -13.66
CA ARG A 105 -12.54 16.61 -14.21
C ARG A 105 -12.10 18.04 -14.56
N LEU A 106 -10.86 18.41 -14.23
CA LEU A 106 -10.22 19.66 -14.60
C LEU A 106 -9.53 19.53 -15.96
#